data_AF-A0ABD0QUD0-F1
#
_entry.id   AF-A0ABD0QUD0-F1
#
_cell.length_a   1.000
_cell.length_b   1.000
_cell.length_c   1.000
_cell.angle_alpha   90.00
_cell.angle_beta   90.00
_cell.angle_gamma   90.00
#
_symmetry.space_group_name_H-M   'P 1'
#
loop_
_entity.id
_entity.type
_entity.pdbx_description
1 polymer ?
#
loop_
_entity_poly.entity_id
_entity_poly.type
_entity_poly.pdbx_seq_one_letter_code
_entity_poly.pdbx_strand_id
1 'polypeptide(L)'
;LEEHLNNNQRQHPYLLAVGRQKSKIDNFYITLDKHLIPCQANCSLGAFDELFKAHFVFNLSYDSALVGFYTFLQTTLYNIDVGKMKESPRVKDLRARLLNQTVTLS
;
A
#
# COMPACT_ATOMS: atom_id res chain seq x y z
N LEU A 1 18.65 -4.62 -9.58
CA LEU A 1 17.76 -5.52 -8.82
C LEU A 1 18.47 -6.07 -7.59
N GLU A 2 19.61 -6.75 -7.75
CA GLU A 2 20.36 -7.37 -6.65
C GLU A 2 20.76 -6.43 -5.49
N GLU A 3 21.11 -5.17 -5.79
CA GLU A 3 21.41 -4.15 -4.76
C GLU A 3 20.26 -3.94 -3.76
N HIS A 4 19.00 -3.98 -4.24
CA HIS A 4 17.82 -3.83 -3.39
C HIS A 4 17.54 -5.06 -2.51
N LEU A 5 17.99 -6.24 -2.95
CA LEU A 5 17.80 -7.51 -2.23
C LEU A 5 18.86 -7.73 -1.15
N ASN A 6 20.05 -7.14 -1.31
CA ASN A 6 21.14 -7.26 -0.35
C ASN A 6 20.99 -6.33 0.88
N ASN A 7 20.01 -5.43 0.89
CA ASN A 7 19.78 -4.55 2.02
C ASN A 7 18.96 -5.24 3.13
N ASN A 8 19.65 -5.81 4.12
CA ASN A 8 19.06 -6.55 5.25
C ASN A 8 18.22 -5.69 6.22
N GLN A 9 18.14 -4.37 6.03
CA GLN A 9 17.43 -3.50 6.97
C GLN A 9 15.92 -3.37 6.71
N ARG A 10 15.40 -3.82 5.56
CA ARG A 10 13.97 -3.66 5.22
C ARG A 10 13.19 -4.93 5.52
N GLN A 11 12.31 -4.85 6.52
CA GLN A 11 11.40 -5.94 6.91
C GLN A 11 9.98 -5.81 6.31
N HIS A 12 9.59 -4.62 5.84
CA HIS A 12 8.26 -4.39 5.29
C HIS A 12 8.26 -4.46 3.75
N PRO A 13 7.19 -4.98 3.12
CA PRO A 13 7.09 -5.07 1.68
C PRO A 13 7.08 -3.67 1.05
N TYR A 14 7.74 -3.52 -0.09
CA TYR A 14 7.75 -2.25 -0.84
C TYR A 14 7.74 -2.47 -2.34
N LEU A 15 7.25 -1.47 -3.07
CA LEU A 15 7.27 -1.47 -4.51
C LEU A 15 8.64 -1.08 -5.07
N LEU A 16 9.10 -1.90 -6.01
CA LEU A 16 10.27 -1.64 -6.84
C LEU A 16 9.79 -1.40 -8.27
N ALA A 17 9.86 -0.14 -8.70
CA ALA A 17 9.60 0.25 -10.09
C ALA A 17 10.90 0.15 -10.90
N VAL A 18 10.87 -0.58 -12.00
CA VAL A 18 12.03 -0.80 -12.88
C VAL A 18 11.71 -0.25 -14.25
N GLY A 19 12.59 0.58 -14.77
CA GLY A 19 12.46 1.12 -16.12
C GLY A 19 13.77 1.74 -16.58
N ARG A 20 13.86 1.96 -17.89
CA ARG A 20 15.02 2.60 -18.52
C ARG A 20 15.25 4.03 -18.05
N GLN A 21 14.18 4.74 -17.70
CA GLN A 21 14.20 6.13 -17.21
C GLN A 21 13.11 6.30 -16.16
N LYS A 22 13.26 7.27 -15.24
CA LYS A 22 12.26 7.54 -14.19
C LYS A 22 10.86 7.86 -14.73
N SER A 23 10.78 8.46 -15.91
CA SER A 23 9.53 8.78 -16.62
C SER A 23 8.94 7.58 -17.38
N LYS A 24 9.70 6.50 -17.55
CA LYS A 24 9.32 5.33 -18.33
C LYS A 24 9.58 4.06 -17.52
N ILE A 25 8.63 3.74 -16.65
CA ILE A 25 8.61 2.49 -15.89
C ILE A 25 8.14 1.38 -16.81
N ASP A 26 8.92 0.31 -16.89
CA ASP A 26 8.64 -0.86 -17.71
C ASP A 26 7.95 -1.97 -16.87
N ASN A 27 8.34 -2.14 -15.59
CA ASN A 27 7.80 -3.18 -14.70
C ASN A 27 7.71 -2.72 -13.23
N PHE A 28 6.83 -3.36 -12.47
CA PHE A 28 6.73 -3.22 -11.01
C PHE A 28 6.91 -4.58 -10.32
N TYR A 29 7.57 -4.57 -9.16
CA TYR A 29 7.73 -5.74 -8.32
C TYR A 29 7.41 -5.39 -6.87
N ILE A 30 6.78 -6.30 -6.15
CA ILE A 30 6.73 -6.25 -4.68
C ILE A 30 7.99 -6.96 -4.18
N THR A 31 8.84 -6.22 -3.48
CA THR A 31 10.00 -6.80 -2.80
C THR A 31 9.59 -7.21 -1.39
N LEU A 32 9.74 -8.49 -1.08
CA LEU A 32 9.44 -9.08 0.23
C LEU A 32 10.49 -10.14 0.55
N ASP A 33 11.16 -10.03 1.70
CA ASP A 33 12.18 -11.00 2.15
C ASP A 33 13.18 -11.43 1.08
N LYS A 34 13.72 -10.46 0.34
CA LYS A 34 14.67 -10.65 -0.79
C LYS A 34 14.11 -11.40 -2.00
N HIS A 35 12.80 -11.59 -2.06
CA HIS A 35 12.11 -12.10 -3.24
C HIS A 35 11.45 -10.95 -3.99
N LEU A 36 11.46 -11.06 -5.32
CA LEU A 36 10.76 -10.15 -6.22
C LEU A 36 9.51 -10.86 -6.72
N ILE A 37 8.35 -10.36 -6.31
CA ILE A 37 7.06 -10.83 -6.82
C ILE A 37 6.64 -9.87 -7.93
N PRO A 38 6.53 -10.31 -9.19
CA PRO A 38 6.14 -9.44 -10.29
C PRO A 38 4.70 -8.99 -10.14
N CYS A 39 4.46 -7.68 -10.27
CA CYS A 39 3.11 -7.14 -10.34
C CYS A 39 2.51 -7.41 -11.73
N GLN A 40 1.22 -7.63 -11.80
CA GLN A 40 0.49 -7.73 -13.07
C GLN A 40 0.12 -6.35 -13.62
N ALA A 41 -0.03 -5.37 -12.74
CA ALA A 41 -0.34 -4.00 -13.10
C ALA A 41 0.78 -3.34 -13.92
N ASN A 42 0.34 -2.59 -14.94
CA ASN A 42 1.21 -1.80 -15.81
C ASN A 42 1.33 -0.32 -15.38
N CYS A 43 0.72 0.06 -14.26
CA CYS A 43 0.74 1.41 -13.74
C CYS A 43 0.96 1.42 -12.22
N SER A 44 1.41 2.56 -11.69
CA SER A 44 1.75 2.70 -10.28
C SER A 44 0.56 2.46 -9.34
N LEU A 45 -0.63 2.89 -9.73
CA LEU A 45 -1.84 2.70 -8.93
C LEU A 45 -2.20 1.22 -8.78
N GLY A 46 -2.17 0.46 -9.87
CA GLY A 46 -2.43 -0.98 -9.81
C GLY A 46 -1.33 -1.74 -9.05
N ALA A 47 -0.08 -1.36 -9.23
CA ALA A 47 1.03 -1.96 -8.47
C ALA A 47 0.88 -1.70 -6.97
N PHE A 48 0.41 -0.51 -6.60
CA PHE A 48 0.13 -0.17 -5.20
C PHE A 48 -1.04 -0.97 -4.62
N ASP A 49 -2.12 -1.16 -5.40
CA ASP A 49 -3.23 -2.03 -5.01
C ASP A 49 -2.76 -3.47 -4.75
N GLU A 50 -1.88 -4.01 -5.60
CA GLU A 50 -1.26 -5.33 -5.38
C GLU A 50 -0.37 -5.36 -4.13
N LEU A 51 0.45 -4.33 -3.90
CA LEU A 51 1.24 -4.21 -2.67
C LEU A 51 0.35 -4.18 -1.42
N PHE A 52 -0.73 -3.41 -1.45
CA PHE A 52 -1.68 -3.35 -0.34
C PHE A 52 -2.27 -4.74 -0.06
N LYS A 53 -2.75 -5.43 -1.11
CA LYS A 53 -3.30 -6.80 -0.99
C LYS A 53 -2.28 -7.81 -0.48
N ALA A 54 -1.01 -7.68 -0.83
CA ALA A 54 0.06 -8.56 -0.34
C ALA A 54 0.16 -8.55 1.20
N HIS A 55 -0.16 -7.45 1.88
CA HIS A 55 -0.20 -7.42 3.34
C HIS A 55 -1.24 -8.40 3.92
N PHE A 56 -2.35 -8.62 3.23
CA PHE A 56 -3.38 -9.58 3.66
C PHE A 56 -3.02 -11.00 3.26
N VAL A 57 -2.58 -11.20 2.01
CA VAL A 57 -2.24 -12.54 1.48
C VAL A 57 -1.10 -13.18 2.27
N PHE A 58 -0.09 -12.39 2.65
CA PHE A 58 1.07 -12.87 3.40
C PHE A 58 1.00 -12.58 4.90
N ASN A 59 -0.14 -12.06 5.39
CA ASN A 59 -0.34 -11.71 6.81
C ASN A 59 0.79 -10.81 7.38
N LEU A 60 1.12 -9.75 6.65
CA LEU A 60 2.20 -8.82 6.99
C LEU A 60 1.65 -7.66 7.81
N SER A 61 2.40 -7.27 8.83
CA SER A 61 2.11 -6.05 9.58
C SER A 61 2.48 -4.81 8.77
N TYR A 62 1.73 -3.74 8.98
CA TYR A 62 2.10 -2.43 8.43
C TYR A 62 3.32 -1.88 9.15
N ASP A 63 4.17 -1.16 8.40
CA ASP A 63 5.22 -0.35 8.99
C ASP A 63 4.62 0.66 9.97
N SER A 64 5.24 0.80 11.15
CA SER A 64 4.72 1.65 12.22
C SER A 64 4.61 3.12 11.83
N ALA A 65 5.46 3.61 10.92
CA ALA A 65 5.39 4.96 10.39
C ALA A 65 4.22 5.15 9.41
N LEU A 66 3.75 4.06 8.77
CA LEU A 66 2.70 4.07 7.75
C LEU A 66 1.38 3.46 8.23
N VAL A 67 1.31 2.95 9.46
CA VAL A 67 0.14 2.25 10.00
C VAL A 67 -1.15 3.06 9.86
N GLY A 68 -1.09 4.38 10.10
CA GLY A 68 -2.26 5.25 9.96
C GLY A 68 -2.73 5.39 8.51
N PHE A 69 -1.80 5.44 7.56
CA PHE A 69 -2.10 5.51 6.14
C PHE A 69 -2.73 4.21 5.65
N TYR A 70 -2.11 3.06 5.95
CA TYR A 70 -2.64 1.76 5.54
C TYR A 70 -3.96 1.42 6.23
N THR A 71 -4.12 1.74 7.51
CA THR A 71 -5.41 1.58 8.20
C THR A 71 -6.48 2.42 7.52
N PHE A 72 -6.17 3.68 7.16
CA PHE A 72 -7.11 4.53 6.45
C PHE A 72 -7.54 3.91 5.11
N LEU A 73 -6.60 3.40 4.31
CA LEU A 73 -6.93 2.71 3.05
C LEU A 73 -7.79 1.47 3.30
N GLN A 74 -7.37 0.62 4.24
CA GLN A 74 -8.06 -0.62 4.61
C GLN A 74 -9.52 -0.36 4.96
N THR A 75 -9.78 0.56 5.88
CA THR A 75 -11.14 0.80 6.37
C THR A 75 -11.95 1.71 5.45
N THR A 76 -11.33 2.66 4.76
CA THR A 76 -12.06 3.72 4.04
C THR A 76 -12.20 3.42 2.56
N LEU A 77 -11.13 2.97 1.89
CA LEU A 77 -11.16 2.68 0.45
C LEU A 77 -11.56 1.24 0.17
N TYR A 78 -11.01 0.29 0.93
CA TYR A 78 -11.28 -1.13 0.75
C TYR A 78 -12.44 -1.66 1.61
N ASN A 79 -12.92 -0.87 2.57
CA ASN A 79 -14.03 -1.22 3.47
C ASN A 79 -13.79 -2.55 4.24
N ILE A 80 -12.54 -2.83 4.61
CA ILE A 80 -12.12 -4.01 5.36
C ILE A 80 -12.06 -3.67 6.85
N ASP A 81 -12.65 -4.55 7.69
CA ASP A 81 -12.61 -4.46 9.15
C ASP A 81 -13.00 -3.09 9.75
N VAL A 82 -13.93 -2.41 9.08
CA VAL A 82 -14.47 -1.13 9.55
C VAL A 82 -15.09 -1.28 10.93
N GLY A 83 -14.69 -0.40 11.86
CA GLY A 83 -15.12 -0.45 13.25
C GLY A 83 -14.44 -1.53 14.11
N LYS A 84 -13.69 -2.46 13.52
CA LYS A 84 -12.88 -3.46 14.24
C LYS A 84 -11.42 -3.03 14.37
N MET A 85 -10.86 -2.43 13.31
CA MET A 85 -9.49 -1.91 13.34
C MET A 85 -9.35 -0.74 14.31
N LYS A 86 -8.22 -0.70 15.02
CA LYS A 86 -7.87 0.42 15.91
C LYS A 86 -7.42 1.61 15.08
N GLU A 87 -8.35 2.50 14.77
CA GLU A 87 -8.07 3.72 14.02
C GLU A 87 -7.72 4.88 14.96
N SER A 88 -6.74 5.70 14.56
CA SER A 88 -6.44 6.94 15.27
C SER A 88 -7.57 7.98 15.07
N PRO A 89 -7.73 8.95 15.99
CA PRO A 89 -8.73 10.02 15.83
C PRO A 89 -8.61 10.77 14.50
N ARG A 90 -7.38 10.96 14.00
CA ARG A 90 -7.11 11.63 12.72
C ARG A 90 -7.60 10.82 11.51
N VAL A 91 -7.43 9.50 11.55
CA VAL A 91 -7.95 8.61 10.49
C VAL A 91 -9.49 8.64 10.47
N LYS A 92 -10.12 8.66 11.66
CA LYS A 92 -11.57 8.76 11.79
C LYS A 92 -12.11 10.08 11.26
N ASP A 93 -11.47 11.20 11.62
CA ASP A 93 -11.81 12.53 11.12
C ASP A 93 -11.70 12.60 9.59
N LEU A 94 -10.58 12.14 9.02
CA LEU A 94 -10.36 12.16 7.58
C LEU A 94 -11.42 11.36 6.82
N ARG A 95 -11.75 10.15 7.29
CA ARG A 95 -12.82 9.34 6.69
C ARG A 95 -14.18 10.03 6.78
N ALA A 96 -14.53 10.60 7.94
CA ALA A 96 -15.79 11.32 8.10
C ALA A 96 -15.89 12.50 7.12
N ARG A 97 -14.80 13.27 6.97
CA ARG A 97 -14.74 14.39 6.02
C ARG A 97 -14.93 13.94 4.57
N LEU A 98 -14.25 12.87 4.15
CA LEU A 98 -14.37 12.35 2.78
C LEU A 98 -15.77 11.82 2.47
N LEU A 99 -16.36 11.06 3.39
CA LEU A 99 -17.72 10.53 3.23
C LEU A 99 -18.78 11.63 3.23
N ASN A 100 -18.62 12.64 4.09
CA ASN A 100 -19.55 13.77 4.15
C ASN A 100 -19.44 14.67 2.91
N GLN A 101 -18.25 14.79 2.30
CA GLN A 101 -18.07 15.50 1.02
C GLN A 101 -18.78 14.80 -0.14
N THR A 102 -18.83 13.47 -0.15
CA THR A 102 -19.53 12.73 -1.21
C THR A 102 -21.04 12.94 -1.15
N VAL A 103 -21.59 13.18 0.06
CA VAL A 103 -23.01 13.49 0.28
C VAL A 103 -23.39 14.91 -0.19
N THR A 104 -22.44 15.85 -0.26
CA THR A 104 -22.73 17.23 -0.69
C THR A 104 -22.73 17.45 -2.20
N LEU A 105 -22.28 16.45 -2.98
CA LEU A 105 -22.18 16.52 -4.45
C LEU A 105 -23.28 15.73 -5.18
N SER A 106 -24.26 15.17 -4.45
CA SER A 106 -25.47 14.52 -4.98
C SER A 106 -26.66 15.46 -4.94
#